data_AF-A0A2S2R334-F1
#
_entry.id   AF-A0A2S2R334-F1
#
_cell.length_a   1.000
_cell.length_b   1.000
_cell.length_c   1.000
_cell.angle_alpha   90.00
_cell.angle_beta   90.00
_cell.angle_gamma   90.00
#
_symmetry.space_group_name_H-M   'P 1'
#
loop_
_entity.id
_entity.type
_entity.pdbx_description
1 polymer ?
#
loop_
_entity_poly.entity_id
_entity_poly.type
_entity_poly.pdbx_seq_one_letter_code
_entity_poly.pdbx_strand_id
1 'polypeptide(L)'
;LQQVASACAFLLPFETRQLLFYATVFDRDRALQRLLDSSSELQGAGNNTNGDMHERVAPRLDRRKRSVTRSNILSQAEAVISENATSRALLEIQYEDEVIII
;
A
#
# COMPACT_ATOMS: atom_id res chain seq x y z
N LEU A 1 6.70 9.49 19.19
CA LEU A 1 5.81 10.26 18.28
C LEU A 1 4.42 9.61 18.15
N GLN A 2 4.33 8.32 17.81
CA GLN A 2 3.05 7.62 17.63
C GLN A 2 2.12 7.69 18.86
N GLN A 3 2.65 7.49 20.07
CA GLN A 3 1.87 7.60 21.32
C GLN A 3 1.32 9.01 21.57
N VAL A 4 2.07 10.05 21.16
CA VAL A 4 1.65 11.45 21.30
C VAL A 4 0.57 11.78 20.26
N ALA A 5 0.74 11.29 19.03
CA ALA A 5 -0.26 11.45 17.97
C ALA A 5 -1.58 10.71 18.29
N SER A 6 -1.52 9.57 18.99
CA SER A 6 -2.72 8.87 19.44
C SER A 6 -3.39 9.54 20.64
N ALA A 7 -2.62 10.02 21.62
CA ALA A 7 -3.16 10.66 22.81
C ALA A 7 -3.70 12.08 22.53
N CYS A 8 -3.06 12.80 21.60
CA CYS A 8 -3.33 14.20 21.31
C CYS A 8 -3.44 14.46 19.81
N ALA A 9 -4.36 13.77 19.13
CA ALA A 9 -4.54 13.89 17.68
C ALA A 9 -4.82 15.33 17.19
N PHE A 10 -5.39 16.18 18.04
CA PHE A 10 -5.71 17.59 17.72
C PHE A 10 -4.48 18.50 17.58
N LEU A 11 -3.31 18.09 18.11
CA LEU A 11 -2.07 18.87 17.98
C LEU A 11 -1.47 18.80 16.57
N LEU A 12 -1.92 17.84 15.76
CA LEU A 12 -1.40 17.60 14.42
C LEU A 12 -2.46 17.96 13.37
N PRO A 13 -2.13 18.81 12.37
CA PRO A 13 -2.95 19.00 11.19
C PRO A 13 -3.31 17.67 10.52
N PHE A 14 -4.40 17.67 9.75
CA PHE A 14 -4.88 16.46 9.08
C PHE A 14 -3.80 15.81 8.20
N GLU A 15 -3.07 16.64 7.45
CA GLU A 15 -1.98 16.24 6.55
C GLU A 15 -0.85 15.56 7.32
N THR A 16 -0.49 16.09 8.49
CA THR A 16 0.56 15.50 9.33
C THR A 16 0.11 14.15 9.93
N ARG A 17 -1.17 14.03 10.30
CA ARG A 17 -1.72 12.74 10.76
C ARG A 17 -1.74 11.71 9.64
N GLN A 18 -2.11 12.13 8.43
CA GLN A 18 -2.09 11.29 7.24
C GLN A 18 -0.65 10.82 6.93
N LEU A 19 0.32 11.72 6.95
CA LEU A 19 1.74 11.37 6.72
C LEU A 19 2.26 10.40 7.79
N LEU A 20 1.97 10.65 9.07
CA LEU A 20 2.37 9.77 10.15
C LEU A 20 1.72 8.39 10.04
N PHE A 21 0.44 8.32 9.67
CA PHE A 21 -0.24 7.06 9.38
C PHE A 21 0.48 6.29 8.27
N TYR A 22 0.80 6.97 7.15
CA TYR A 22 1.56 6.34 6.07
C TYR A 22 2.92 5.83 6.53
N ALA A 23 3.63 6.60 7.35
CA ALA A 23 4.96 6.26 7.85
C ALA A 23 4.99 5.11 8.88
N THR A 24 3.89 4.86 9.57
CA THR A 24 3.85 3.90 10.69
C THR A 24 3.08 2.62 10.37
N VAL A 25 2.11 2.68 9.46
CA VAL A 25 1.24 1.53 9.14
C VAL A 25 1.71 0.77 7.90
N PHE A 26 2.30 1.47 6.93
CA PHE A 26 2.80 0.82 5.72
C PHE A 26 4.27 0.44 5.84
N ASP A 27 4.70 -0.51 5.02
CA ASP A 27 6.12 -0.84 4.90
C ASP A 27 6.95 0.41 4.58
N ARG A 28 8.17 0.43 5.12
CA ARG A 28 9.13 1.54 4.99
C ARG A 28 9.23 2.08 3.55
N ASP A 29 9.25 1.20 2.56
CA ASP A 29 9.40 1.59 1.15
C ASP A 29 8.20 2.39 0.63
N ARG A 30 6.97 1.96 0.99
CA ARG A 30 5.74 2.67 0.63
C ARG A 30 5.62 4.00 1.37
N ALA A 31 6.04 4.03 2.62
CA ALA A 31 6.13 5.26 3.41
C ALA A 31 7.13 6.26 2.79
N LEU A 32 8.30 5.79 2.40
CA LEU A 32 9.36 6.60 1.79
C LEU A 32 8.94 7.13 0.43
N GLN A 33 8.31 6.32 -0.41
CA GLN A 33 7.81 6.77 -1.71
C GLN A 33 6.81 7.91 -1.54
N ARG A 34 5.82 7.76 -0.65
CA ARG A 34 4.84 8.83 -0.38
C ARG A 34 5.48 10.08 0.21
N LEU A 35 6.51 9.93 1.03
CA LEU A 35 7.26 11.07 1.56
C LEU A 35 7.95 11.85 0.43
N LEU A 36 8.62 11.14 -0.49
CA LEU A 36 9.27 11.73 -1.66
C LEU A 36 8.24 12.43 -2.56
N ASP A 37 7.13 11.76 -2.88
CA ASP A 37 6.04 12.32 -3.68
C ASP A 37 5.46 13.61 -3.04
N SER A 38 5.25 13.61 -1.72
CA SER A 38 4.75 14.80 -0.98
C SER A 38 5.77 15.95 -0.91
N SER A 39 7.06 15.65 -1.02
CA SER A 39 8.12 16.66 -1.03
C SER A 39 8.30 17.34 -2.39
N SER A 40 7.88 16.66 -3.47
CA SER A 40 7.92 17.20 -4.84
C SER A 40 6.90 18.32 -5.06
N GLU A 41 5.77 18.33 -4.35
CA GLU A 41 4.86 19.49 -4.34
C GLU A 41 5.44 20.71 -3.61
N LEU A 42 6.45 20.52 -2.75
CA LEU A 42 7.13 21.57 -2.00
C LEU A 42 8.39 22.12 -2.70
N GLN A 43 8.94 21.41 -3.70
CA GLN A 43 10.19 21.75 -4.38
C GLN A 43 9.96 21.95 -5.88
N GLY A 44 9.38 23.08 -6.24
CA GLY A 44 9.58 23.67 -7.56
C GLY A 44 11.02 24.19 -7.71
N ALA A 45 12.00 23.30 -7.90
CA ALA A 45 13.30 23.56 -8.54
C ALA A 45 14.30 22.42 -8.27
N GLY A 46 14.70 21.71 -9.32
CA GLY A 46 16.00 21.05 -9.40
C GLY A 46 16.17 19.74 -8.63
N ASN A 47 15.87 18.62 -9.29
CA ASN A 47 16.89 17.61 -9.54
C ASN A 47 16.35 16.49 -10.46
N ASN A 48 16.98 16.40 -11.63
CA ASN A 48 16.77 15.33 -12.61
C ASN A 48 17.40 14.03 -12.09
N THR A 49 16.59 13.12 -11.52
CA THR A 49 16.92 11.69 -11.40
C THR A 49 15.68 10.78 -11.57
N ASN A 50 14.69 11.21 -12.36
CA ASN A 50 13.38 10.53 -12.52
C ASN A 50 13.37 9.33 -13.50
N GLY A 51 14.46 8.56 -13.58
CA GLY A 51 14.55 7.40 -14.49
C GLY A 51 14.59 6.04 -13.80
N ASP A 52 15.48 5.87 -12.81
CA ASP A 52 15.94 4.52 -12.42
C ASP A 52 15.72 4.14 -10.96
N MET A 53 15.09 5.01 -10.16
CA MET A 53 14.84 4.72 -8.74
C MET A 53 13.52 3.95 -8.53
N HIS A 54 12.50 4.22 -9.35
CA HIS A 54 11.17 3.61 -9.23
C HIS A 54 11.20 2.08 -9.46
N GLU A 55 12.20 1.58 -10.19
CA GLU A 55 12.36 0.16 -10.52
C GLU A 55 12.92 -0.68 -9.35
N ARG A 56 13.49 -0.06 -8.30
CA ARG A 56 14.28 -0.78 -7.27
C ARG A 56 13.69 -0.80 -5.85
N VAL A 57 12.54 -0.17 -5.61
CA VAL A 57 12.06 0.04 -4.22
C VAL A 57 10.95 -0.93 -3.79
N ALA A 58 10.21 -1.54 -4.73
CA ALA A 58 9.25 -2.57 -4.39
C ALA A 58 9.93 -3.94 -4.38
N PRO A 59 9.98 -4.67 -3.24
CA PRO A 59 10.43 -6.05 -3.26
C PRO A 59 9.60 -6.84 -4.28
N ARG A 60 10.26 -7.69 -5.09
CA ARG A 60 9.58 -8.58 -6.02
C ARG A 60 8.71 -9.57 -5.22
N LEU A 61 7.45 -9.22 -5.01
CA LEU A 61 6.50 -10.05 -4.30
C LEU A 61 6.16 -11.27 -5.16
N ASP A 62 6.09 -12.44 -4.53
CA ASP A 62 5.53 -13.65 -5.13
C ASP A 62 4.09 -13.37 -5.57
N ARG A 63 3.73 -13.69 -6.81
CA ARG A 63 2.38 -13.44 -7.35
C ARG A 63 1.56 -14.71 -7.25
N ARG A 64 0.42 -14.64 -6.56
CA ARG A 64 -0.48 -15.77 -6.35
C ARG A 64 -1.86 -15.45 -6.91
N LYS A 65 -2.26 -16.21 -7.92
CA LYS A 65 -3.58 -16.08 -8.53
C LYS A 65 -4.61 -16.95 -7.81
N ARG A 66 -5.77 -16.38 -7.50
CA ARG A 66 -6.92 -17.09 -6.92
C ARG A 66 -8.18 -16.78 -7.71
N SER A 67 -8.91 -17.82 -8.07
CA SER A 67 -10.24 -17.71 -8.67
C SER A 67 -11.28 -17.77 -7.56
N VAL A 68 -12.29 -16.91 -7.60
CA VAL A 68 -13.37 -16.85 -6.59
C VAL A 68 -14.73 -16.65 -7.26
N THR A 69 -15.78 -17.23 -6.68
CA THR A 69 -17.16 -17.00 -7.13
C THR A 69 -17.81 -15.81 -6.40
N ARG A 70 -18.80 -15.17 -7.03
CA ARG A 70 -19.61 -14.13 -6.36
C ARG A 70 -20.53 -14.67 -5.28
N SER A 71 -21.01 -15.91 -5.40
CA SER A 71 -22.06 -16.46 -4.55
C SER A 71 -21.64 -16.60 -3.07
N ASN A 72 -20.35 -16.82 -2.81
CA ASN A 72 -19.82 -17.03 -1.45
C ASN A 72 -18.54 -16.23 -1.19
N ILE A 73 -18.50 -14.98 -1.64
CA ILE A 73 -17.27 -14.17 -1.63
C ILE A 73 -16.65 -13.99 -0.24
N LEU A 74 -17.47 -13.85 0.82
CA LEU A 74 -16.96 -13.60 2.17
C LEU A 74 -16.21 -14.80 2.74
N SER A 75 -16.78 -16.00 2.63
CA SER A 75 -16.13 -17.23 3.09
C SER A 75 -14.87 -17.53 2.27
N GLN A 76 -14.91 -17.26 0.96
CA GLN A 76 -13.73 -17.41 0.09
C GLN A 76 -12.64 -16.39 0.43
N ALA A 77 -13.00 -15.14 0.72
CA ALA A 77 -12.05 -14.11 1.13
C ALA A 77 -11.37 -14.45 2.46
N GLU A 78 -12.13 -14.93 3.45
CA GLU A 78 -11.58 -15.40 4.72
C GLU A 78 -10.56 -16.54 4.50
N ALA A 79 -10.90 -17.54 3.68
CA ALA A 79 -9.99 -18.63 3.35
C ALA A 79 -8.71 -18.13 2.66
N VAL A 80 -8.83 -17.26 1.65
CA VAL A 80 -7.69 -16.70 0.92
C VAL A 80 -6.79 -15.86 1.83
N ILE A 81 -7.38 -15.01 2.68
CA ILE A 81 -6.61 -14.15 3.59
C ILE A 81 -5.92 -15.01 4.66
N SER A 82 -6.62 -15.98 5.25
CA SER A 82 -6.05 -16.84 6.29
C SER A 82 -4.86 -17.67 5.78
N GLU A 83 -4.95 -18.21 4.56
CA GLU A 83 -3.85 -18.96 3.92
C GLU A 83 -2.62 -18.07 3.64
N ASN A 84 -2.83 -16.78 3.40
CA ASN A 84 -1.77 -15.85 3.00
C ASN A 84 -1.37 -14.87 4.11
N ALA A 85 -1.89 -15.00 5.32
CA ALA A 85 -1.70 -14.06 6.42
C ALA A 85 -0.23 -13.86 6.83
N THR A 86 0.61 -14.88 6.65
CA THR A 86 2.05 -14.84 6.96
C THR A 86 2.91 -14.47 5.76
N SER A 87 2.33 -14.36 4.57
CA SER A 87 3.02 -14.09 3.32
C SER A 87 2.85 -12.63 2.89
N ARG A 88 3.89 -12.06 2.28
CA ARG A 88 3.82 -10.75 1.60
C ARG A 88 3.46 -10.88 0.11
N ALA A 89 2.97 -12.04 -0.33
CA ALA A 89 2.63 -12.29 -1.72
C ALA A 89 1.58 -11.29 -2.24
N LEU A 90 1.71 -10.90 -3.51
CA LEU A 90 0.69 -10.16 -4.24
C LEU A 90 -0.41 -11.14 -4.65
N LEU A 91 -1.62 -10.92 -4.13
CA LEU A 91 -2.80 -11.71 -4.48
C LEU A 91 -3.49 -11.12 -5.70
N GLU A 92 -3.59 -11.90 -6.76
CA GLU A 92 -4.38 -11.58 -7.96
C GLU A 92 -5.69 -12.36 -7.89
N ILE A 93 -6.79 -11.66 -7.62
CA ILE A 93 -8.12 -12.27 -7.50
C ILE A 93 -8.85 -12.16 -8.82
N GLN A 94 -9.27 -13.29 -9.36
CA GLN A 94 -10.11 -13.39 -10.54
C GLN A 94 -11.51 -13.83 -10.12
N TYR A 95 -12.54 -13.11 -10.53
CA TYR A 95 -13.89 -13.63 -10.41
C TYR A 95 -14.16 -14.67 -11.50
N GLU A 96 -14.77 -15.77 -11.09
CA GLU A 96 -15.30 -16.76 -12.02
C GLU A 96 -16.38 -16.11 -12.90
N ASP A 97 -16.36 -16.48 -14.18
CA ASP A 97 -17.31 -16.04 -15.20
C ASP A 97 -17.34 -14.53 -15.49
N GLU A 98 -16.39 -13.76 -14.95
CA GLU A 98 -16.25 -12.34 -15.27
C GLU A 98 -15.17 -12.08 -16.31
N VAL A 99 -15.55 -11.32 -17.35
CA VAL A 99 -14.63 -10.90 -18.39
C VAL A 99 -13.65 -9.90 -17.79
N ILE A 100 -12.35 -10.20 -17.92
CA ILE A 100 -11.29 -9.25 -17.59
C ILE A 100 -11.37 -8.12 -18.63
N ILE A 101 -11.76 -6.92 -18.20
CA ILE A 101 -11.63 -5.74 -19.03
C ILE A 101 -10.16 -5.32 -18.97
N ILE A 102 -9.49 -5.41 -20.11
CA ILE A 102 -8.05 -5.13 -20.31
C ILE A 102 -7.87 -3.69 -20.76
#